data_AF-A0AAX7TAW7-F1
#
_entry.id   AF-A0AAX7TAW7-F1
#
_cell.length_a   1.000
_cell.length_b   1.000
_cell.length_c   1.000
_cell.angle_alpha   90.00
_cell.angle_beta   90.00
_cell.angle_gamma   90.00
#
_symmetry.space_group_name_H-M   'P 1'
#
loop_
_entity.id
_entity.type
_entity.pdbx_description
1 polymer ?
#
loop_
_entity_poly.entity_id
_entity_poly.type
_entity_poly.pdbx_seq_one_letter_code
_entity_poly.pdbx_strand_id
1 'polypeptide(L)'
;SWRPAQKITARLSCALHFTRNMHSKPSGSGVENMLFYTITEGKEQVPISYFTALKKNGLHPSDPRLKDCMEKLREAVKESVGEVMMDKDLFHRCVGGNIVLLIQAFRKKFIIPEFDLFVQKINEIYEKVQKQSDGKVADYIPQLAKFSPELWGVSLCTVDGQRHSVGHTKQPFCLQSCVKPLQYAIAVHESETEKVHRYVGMEPSGLKFNVLSLDDEDKPHNPMVNAGAILISSLIKPHSNKAEKFDYVMEFVKKMAGQEYVGFSNATFQSEKETGDRNFAIGYYMKEKKCFPLGADMIDALDFYFQLCSIEVTCESGSIMAATLANGGICPITGERVLSTEAVRNTLSLMHSCGMYDFSGQMAFHVGLPAKSGVSGAILLVIPNVMGVMCWSPPLDRVGNSVRGIHFCQELVSVFNFHNYDNLRHFVKKQDPRRQDGDDRVSCSYFQIKTTFITYPLSSLS
;
A
#
# COMPACT_ATOMS: atom_id res chain seq x y z
N SER A 1 -12.34 -16.98 -72.24
CA SER A 1 -11.03 -16.64 -72.87
C SER A 1 -11.03 -15.15 -73.20
N TRP A 2 -9.90 -14.46 -72.95
CA TRP A 2 -9.53 -13.12 -73.47
C TRP A 2 -10.41 -11.88 -73.17
N ARG A 3 -9.74 -10.71 -73.07
CA ARG A 3 -10.31 -9.34 -73.05
C ARG A 3 -10.24 -8.72 -74.48
N PRO A 4 -10.83 -7.54 -74.75
CA PRO A 4 -10.26 -6.22 -74.36
C PRO A 4 -11.31 -5.29 -73.70
N ALA A 5 -11.03 -4.21 -72.93
CA ALA A 5 -9.85 -3.41 -72.57
C ALA A 5 -9.63 -2.05 -73.31
N GLN A 6 -9.39 -0.99 -72.52
CA GLN A 6 -9.17 0.44 -72.89
C GLN A 6 -10.47 1.24 -73.23
N LYS A 7 -10.61 2.57 -73.07
CA LYS A 7 -9.68 3.64 -72.58
C LYS A 7 -10.41 4.94 -72.10
N ILE A 8 -9.62 5.89 -71.56
CA ILE A 8 -9.83 7.36 -71.47
C ILE A 8 -10.67 7.94 -70.31
N THR A 9 -10.26 9.14 -69.87
CA THR A 9 -10.62 9.89 -68.65
C THR A 9 -11.16 11.30 -68.96
N ALA A 10 -11.97 11.86 -68.04
CA ALA A 10 -12.29 13.30 -67.97
C ALA A 10 -12.58 13.72 -66.51
N ARG A 11 -12.66 15.03 -66.23
CA ARG A 11 -12.75 15.64 -64.88
C ARG A 11 -13.92 16.63 -64.74
N LEU A 12 -14.37 16.85 -63.48
CA LEU A 12 -14.90 18.09 -62.88
C LEU A 12 -16.19 18.75 -63.41
N SER A 13 -17.27 18.67 -62.62
CA SER A 13 -18.03 19.80 -62.02
C SER A 13 -18.98 19.18 -60.97
N CYS A 14 -19.01 19.52 -59.67
CA CYS A 14 -19.08 20.81 -58.95
C CYS A 14 -20.46 21.47 -59.01
N ALA A 15 -21.04 21.76 -57.82
CA ALA A 15 -22.42 22.26 -57.55
C ALA A 15 -23.55 21.30 -58.03
N LEU A 16 -24.77 21.21 -57.44
CA LEU A 16 -25.46 21.70 -56.22
C LEU A 16 -26.77 20.82 -56.11
N HIS A 17 -27.53 20.63 -55.03
CA HIS A 17 -27.56 21.09 -53.62
C HIS A 17 -28.46 20.12 -52.77
N PHE A 18 -28.87 20.55 -51.56
CA PHE A 18 -29.99 20.05 -50.71
C PHE A 18 -29.98 18.64 -50.04
N THR A 19 -30.38 18.67 -48.76
CA THR A 19 -30.94 17.58 -47.93
C THR A 19 -30.22 16.22 -47.82
N ARG A 20 -29.41 16.07 -46.76
CA ARG A 20 -29.57 14.90 -45.86
C ARG A 20 -29.14 15.17 -44.41
N ASN A 21 -29.89 16.03 -43.72
CA ASN A 21 -29.73 16.23 -42.28
C ASN A 21 -30.59 15.19 -41.52
N MET A 22 -30.02 14.04 -41.15
CA MET A 22 -30.65 13.07 -40.24
C MET A 22 -29.62 12.39 -39.33
N HIS A 23 -29.71 12.68 -38.03
CA HIS A 23 -29.23 11.91 -36.89
C HIS A 23 -27.86 11.21 -37.02
N SER A 24 -26.79 11.95 -36.75
CA SER A 24 -25.74 11.38 -35.90
C SER A 24 -26.37 10.95 -34.56
N LYS A 25 -26.20 9.68 -34.18
CA LYS A 25 -26.48 9.25 -32.81
C LYS A 25 -25.43 9.89 -31.88
N PRO A 26 -25.80 10.41 -30.69
CA PRO A 26 -24.79 10.76 -29.69
C PRO A 26 -24.03 9.48 -29.32
N SER A 27 -22.71 9.47 -29.49
CA SER A 27 -21.91 8.23 -29.42
C SER A 27 -21.55 7.78 -28.01
N GLY A 28 -21.68 8.67 -27.01
CA GLY A 28 -21.46 8.34 -25.60
C GLY A 28 -22.58 7.49 -25.02
N SER A 29 -22.21 6.44 -24.26
CA SER A 29 -23.18 5.58 -23.58
C SER A 29 -24.00 6.38 -22.55
N GLY A 30 -25.21 5.88 -22.23
CA GLY A 30 -26.07 6.53 -21.24
C GLY A 30 -25.39 6.71 -19.87
N VAL A 31 -24.42 5.86 -19.53
CA VAL A 31 -23.70 5.91 -18.25
C VAL A 31 -22.64 7.02 -18.23
N GLU A 32 -21.91 7.22 -19.33
CA GLU A 32 -20.94 8.33 -19.47
C GLU A 32 -21.66 9.68 -19.43
N ASN A 33 -22.83 9.75 -20.06
CA ASN A 33 -23.68 10.94 -20.05
C ASN A 33 -24.16 11.28 -18.63
N MET A 34 -24.58 10.28 -17.85
CA MET A 34 -24.92 10.47 -16.43
C MET A 34 -23.70 10.87 -15.58
N LEU A 35 -22.52 10.29 -15.84
CA LEU A 35 -21.30 10.64 -15.12
C LEU A 35 -20.88 12.10 -15.41
N PHE A 36 -20.98 12.55 -16.68
CA PHE A 36 -20.71 13.94 -17.05
C PHE A 36 -21.55 14.90 -16.20
N TYR A 37 -22.88 14.79 -16.24
CA TYR A 37 -23.76 15.67 -15.45
C TYR A 37 -23.59 15.52 -13.93
N THR A 38 -23.14 14.35 -13.44
CA THR A 38 -22.77 14.17 -12.02
C THR A 38 -21.52 14.96 -11.66
N ILE A 39 -20.50 14.98 -12.53
CA ILE A 39 -19.25 15.72 -12.33
C ILE A 39 -19.45 17.22 -12.54
N THR A 40 -20.24 17.64 -13.54
CA THR A 40 -20.41 19.06 -13.89
C THR A 40 -21.44 19.81 -13.05
N GLU A 41 -22.10 19.14 -12.11
CA GLU A 41 -23.25 19.66 -11.35
C GLU A 41 -24.40 20.10 -12.28
N GLY A 42 -24.64 19.32 -13.34
CA GLY A 42 -25.68 19.59 -14.35
C GLY A 42 -25.31 20.64 -15.42
N LYS A 43 -24.08 21.15 -15.45
CA LYS A 43 -23.64 22.13 -16.47
C LYS A 43 -23.29 21.43 -17.80
N GLU A 44 -23.66 22.03 -18.92
CA GLU A 44 -23.38 21.49 -20.27
C GLU A 44 -21.90 21.58 -20.68
N GLN A 45 -21.14 22.49 -20.05
CA GLN A 45 -19.67 22.59 -20.19
C GLN A 45 -19.04 23.00 -18.85
N VAL A 46 -17.81 22.53 -18.58
CA VAL A 46 -16.96 23.00 -17.48
C VAL A 46 -15.52 23.16 -17.95
N PRO A 47 -14.70 24.05 -17.35
CA PRO A 47 -13.27 24.08 -17.62
C PRO A 47 -12.59 22.73 -17.35
N ILE A 48 -11.56 22.34 -18.11
CA ILE A 48 -10.76 21.14 -17.82
C ILE A 48 -10.13 21.18 -16.41
N SER A 49 -9.89 22.37 -15.85
CA SER A 49 -9.45 22.54 -14.45
C SER A 49 -10.42 21.95 -13.43
N TYR A 50 -11.72 21.81 -13.75
CA TYR A 50 -12.72 21.16 -12.91
C TYR A 50 -12.44 19.66 -12.71
N PHE A 51 -11.69 19.01 -13.61
CA PHE A 51 -11.24 17.62 -13.46
C PHE A 51 -10.27 17.42 -12.27
N THR A 52 -9.76 18.50 -11.67
CA THR A 52 -9.06 18.44 -10.37
C THR A 52 -9.96 17.93 -9.22
N ALA A 53 -11.28 17.88 -9.40
CA ALA A 53 -12.22 17.21 -8.48
C ALA A 53 -11.88 15.72 -8.23
N LEU A 54 -11.12 15.06 -9.12
CA LEU A 54 -10.56 13.72 -8.84
C LEU A 54 -9.73 13.67 -7.55
N LYS A 55 -9.02 14.75 -7.22
CA LYS A 55 -8.20 14.83 -6.00
C LYS A 55 -9.06 14.75 -4.73
N LYS A 56 -10.30 15.25 -4.74
CA LYS A 56 -11.23 15.11 -3.59
C LYS A 56 -11.59 13.65 -3.31
N ASN A 57 -11.66 12.84 -4.37
CA ASN A 57 -11.92 11.39 -4.27
C ASN A 57 -10.63 10.60 -3.92
N GLY A 58 -9.49 11.27 -3.78
CA GLY A 58 -8.19 10.69 -3.44
C GLY A 58 -7.37 10.15 -4.62
N LEU A 59 -7.90 10.15 -5.85
CA LEU A 59 -7.14 9.68 -7.01
C LEU A 59 -6.05 10.69 -7.41
N HIS A 60 -4.81 10.21 -7.57
CA HIS A 60 -3.69 11.06 -7.96
C HIS A 60 -3.61 11.23 -9.50
N PRO A 61 -3.32 12.43 -10.04
CA PRO A 61 -3.21 12.63 -11.50
C PRO A 61 -2.05 11.91 -12.22
N SER A 62 -1.26 11.10 -11.51
CA SER A 62 -0.24 10.19 -12.05
C SER A 62 -0.59 8.71 -11.86
N ASP A 63 -1.81 8.39 -11.42
CA ASP A 63 -2.30 7.01 -11.30
C ASP A 63 -2.22 6.31 -12.68
N PRO A 64 -1.47 5.20 -12.83
CA PRO A 64 -1.35 4.48 -14.09
C PRO A 64 -2.70 4.10 -14.72
N ARG A 65 -3.74 3.84 -13.92
CA ARG A 65 -5.09 3.49 -14.39
C ARG A 65 -5.87 4.68 -14.95
N LEU A 66 -5.33 5.91 -14.83
CA LEU A 66 -5.87 7.14 -15.41
C LEU A 66 -5.03 7.68 -16.58
N LYS A 67 -3.92 7.02 -16.94
CA LYS A 67 -2.93 7.52 -17.92
C LYS A 67 -3.58 8.05 -19.20
N ASP A 68 -4.33 7.20 -19.91
CA ASP A 68 -4.95 7.53 -21.20
C ASP A 68 -5.87 8.76 -21.12
N CYS A 69 -6.66 8.87 -20.05
CA CYS A 69 -7.53 10.03 -19.81
C CYS A 69 -6.70 11.30 -19.59
N MET A 70 -5.65 11.22 -18.75
CA MET A 70 -4.77 12.33 -18.46
C MET A 70 -3.91 12.75 -19.66
N GLU A 71 -3.56 11.84 -20.56
CA GLU A 71 -2.85 12.15 -21.82
C GLU A 71 -3.78 12.87 -22.80
N LYS A 72 -4.98 12.34 -23.06
CA LYS A 72 -5.98 12.99 -23.93
C LYS A 72 -6.42 14.38 -23.44
N LEU A 73 -6.55 14.55 -22.12
CA LEU A 73 -6.83 15.88 -21.53
C LEU A 73 -5.68 16.87 -21.76
N ARG A 74 -4.42 16.41 -21.74
CA ARG A 74 -3.26 17.26 -22.08
C ARG A 74 -3.19 17.56 -23.59
N GLU A 75 -3.61 16.64 -24.45
CA GLU A 75 -3.70 16.86 -25.90
C GLU A 75 -4.73 17.94 -26.22
N ALA A 76 -5.96 17.82 -25.70
CA ALA A 76 -7.00 18.83 -25.89
C ALA A 76 -6.60 20.24 -25.41
N VAL A 77 -5.80 20.33 -24.32
CA VAL A 77 -5.23 21.60 -23.84
C VAL A 77 -4.13 22.14 -24.77
N LYS A 78 -3.31 21.28 -25.39
CA LYS A 78 -2.27 21.71 -26.35
C LYS A 78 -2.84 22.17 -27.71
N GLU A 79 -3.95 21.59 -28.15
CA GLU A 79 -4.60 21.92 -29.42
C GLU A 79 -5.42 23.22 -29.37
N SER A 80 -5.62 23.78 -28.18
CA SER A 80 -6.51 24.92 -27.94
C SER A 80 -5.77 26.22 -27.61
N VAL A 81 -6.22 27.34 -28.17
CA VAL A 81 -5.67 28.68 -27.88
C VAL A 81 -6.53 29.37 -26.81
N GLY A 82 -6.44 28.89 -25.56
CA GLY A 82 -7.18 29.48 -24.42
C GLY A 82 -7.48 28.47 -23.31
N GLU A 83 -8.35 28.86 -22.37
CA GLU A 83 -8.92 27.92 -21.40
C GLU A 83 -9.89 26.95 -22.10
N VAL A 84 -9.69 25.65 -21.92
CA VAL A 84 -10.49 24.62 -22.60
C VAL A 84 -11.73 24.29 -21.79
N MET A 85 -12.87 24.59 -22.39
CA MET A 85 -14.18 24.13 -21.93
C MET A 85 -14.42 22.70 -22.40
N MET A 86 -14.59 21.79 -21.44
CA MET A 86 -14.95 20.40 -21.67
C MET A 86 -16.47 20.27 -21.76
N ASP A 87 -16.93 20.05 -22.99
CA ASP A 87 -18.26 19.53 -23.26
C ASP A 87 -18.33 18.00 -23.06
N LYS A 88 -19.54 17.49 -23.23
CA LYS A 88 -19.89 16.07 -23.14
C LYS A 88 -19.12 15.17 -24.12
N ASP A 89 -18.84 15.65 -25.34
CA ASP A 89 -18.18 14.85 -26.38
C ASP A 89 -16.67 14.81 -26.17
N LEU A 90 -16.05 15.91 -25.72
CA LEU A 90 -14.66 15.93 -25.27
C LEU A 90 -14.49 15.06 -24.02
N PHE A 91 -15.39 15.18 -23.04
CA PHE A 91 -15.41 14.31 -21.86
C PHE A 91 -15.42 12.84 -22.26
N HIS A 92 -16.37 12.39 -23.09
CA HIS A 92 -16.46 11.01 -23.57
C HIS A 92 -15.18 10.54 -24.28
N ARG A 93 -14.59 11.35 -25.18
CA ARG A 93 -13.29 11.04 -25.83
C ARG A 93 -12.19 10.80 -24.80
N CYS A 94 -12.10 11.65 -23.77
CA CYS A 94 -11.10 11.59 -22.72
C CYS A 94 -11.32 10.40 -21.76
N VAL A 95 -12.53 10.20 -21.23
CA VAL A 95 -12.77 9.24 -20.12
C VAL A 95 -13.01 7.79 -20.54
N GLY A 96 -13.36 7.52 -21.81
CA GLY A 96 -13.92 6.21 -22.20
C GLY A 96 -13.06 4.97 -21.87
N GLY A 97 -11.73 5.09 -21.83
CA GLY A 97 -10.83 3.99 -21.45
C GLY A 97 -10.77 3.72 -19.94
N ASN A 98 -11.14 4.70 -19.11
CA ASN A 98 -10.95 4.73 -17.66
C ASN A 98 -12.29 4.88 -16.91
N ILE A 99 -13.41 4.83 -17.65
CA ILE A 99 -14.75 5.18 -17.21
C ILE A 99 -15.23 4.40 -15.98
N VAL A 100 -14.88 3.12 -15.85
CA VAL A 100 -15.30 2.28 -14.71
C VAL A 100 -14.73 2.81 -13.38
N LEU A 101 -13.44 3.14 -13.36
CA LEU A 101 -12.75 3.71 -12.19
C LEU A 101 -13.32 5.08 -11.82
N LEU A 102 -13.64 5.90 -12.83
CA LEU A 102 -14.24 7.23 -12.65
C LEU A 102 -15.68 7.14 -12.11
N ILE A 103 -16.47 6.17 -12.57
CA ILE A 103 -17.80 5.85 -12.00
C ILE A 103 -17.66 5.43 -10.54
N GLN A 104 -16.69 4.59 -10.19
CA GLN A 104 -16.47 4.15 -8.81
C GLN A 104 -16.10 5.33 -7.89
N ALA A 105 -15.22 6.21 -8.34
CA ALA A 105 -14.85 7.44 -7.63
C ALA A 105 -16.08 8.33 -7.37
N PHE A 106 -16.67 8.90 -8.42
CA PHE A 106 -17.70 9.94 -8.28
C PHE A 106 -19.05 9.43 -7.74
N ARG A 107 -19.30 8.11 -7.75
CA ARG A 107 -20.47 7.51 -7.06
C ARG A 107 -20.17 7.06 -5.63
N LYS A 108 -19.03 7.49 -5.07
CA LYS A 108 -18.55 7.17 -3.71
C LYS A 108 -18.59 5.66 -3.42
N LYS A 109 -18.02 4.87 -4.33
CA LYS A 109 -17.94 3.38 -4.26
C LYS A 109 -16.55 2.83 -3.94
N PHE A 110 -15.57 3.70 -3.70
CA PHE A 110 -14.32 3.30 -3.08
C PHE A 110 -14.51 2.98 -1.59
N ILE A 111 -13.57 2.21 -1.06
CA ILE A 111 -13.50 1.71 0.33
C ILE A 111 -13.43 2.81 1.39
N ILE A 112 -13.06 4.03 1.01
CA ILE A 112 -13.28 5.24 1.82
C ILE A 112 -14.12 6.23 0.99
N PRO A 113 -15.45 6.28 1.20
CA PRO A 113 -16.37 7.14 0.43
C PRO A 113 -16.12 8.64 0.60
N GLU A 114 -15.88 9.09 1.83
CA GLU A 114 -15.67 10.50 2.19
C GLU A 114 -14.18 10.78 2.45
N PHE A 115 -13.36 10.62 1.40
CA PHE A 115 -11.90 10.59 1.53
C PHE A 115 -11.30 11.91 2.03
N ASP A 116 -11.89 13.06 1.72
CA ASP A 116 -11.42 14.37 2.18
C ASP A 116 -11.69 14.60 3.69
N LEU A 117 -12.80 14.10 4.22
CA LEU A 117 -13.08 14.07 5.67
C LEU A 117 -12.12 13.11 6.40
N PHE A 118 -11.86 11.94 5.84
CA PHE A 118 -10.87 10.99 6.36
C PHE A 118 -9.46 11.60 6.38
N VAL A 119 -9.06 12.30 5.32
CA VAL A 119 -7.77 12.99 5.22
C VAL A 119 -7.61 14.10 6.27
N GLN A 120 -8.67 14.85 6.60
CA GLN A 120 -8.62 15.83 7.70
C GLN A 120 -8.27 15.16 9.03
N LYS A 121 -8.90 14.01 9.34
CA LYS A 121 -8.61 13.24 10.56
C LYS A 121 -7.20 12.65 10.58
N ILE A 122 -6.67 12.22 9.43
CA ILE A 122 -5.27 11.79 9.31
C ILE A 122 -4.28 12.94 9.58
N ASN A 123 -4.59 14.16 9.13
CA ASN A 123 -3.77 15.34 9.41
C ASN A 123 -3.81 15.72 10.90
N GLU A 124 -4.99 15.69 11.55
CA GLU A 124 -5.13 15.90 12.99
C GLU A 124 -4.26 14.92 13.81
N ILE A 125 -4.25 13.63 13.42
CA ILE A 125 -3.40 12.62 14.04
C ILE A 125 -1.90 12.93 13.78
N TYR A 126 -1.52 13.26 12.54
CA TYR A 126 -0.14 13.63 12.20
C TYR A 126 0.35 14.81 13.04
N GLU A 127 -0.42 15.89 13.17
CA GLU A 127 -0.07 17.10 13.93
C GLU A 127 -0.01 16.86 15.44
N LYS A 128 -0.86 15.96 15.96
CA LYS A 128 -0.79 15.51 17.36
C LYS A 128 0.51 14.74 17.63
N VAL A 129 0.89 13.85 16.71
CA VAL A 129 2.05 12.95 16.84
C VAL A 129 3.38 13.63 16.53
N GLN A 130 3.41 14.64 15.65
CA GLN A 130 4.61 15.42 15.32
C GLN A 130 5.28 16.03 16.56
N LYS A 131 4.48 16.35 17.58
CA LYS A 131 4.91 16.94 18.87
C LYS A 131 5.69 15.98 19.78
N GLN A 132 5.71 14.68 19.46
CA GLN A 132 6.59 13.73 20.15
C GLN A 132 8.04 13.98 19.73
N SER A 133 8.93 14.10 20.71
CA SER A 133 10.38 14.33 20.53
C SER A 133 11.25 13.24 21.19
N ASP A 134 10.62 12.21 21.77
CA ASP A 134 11.30 11.09 22.39
C ASP A 134 11.97 10.15 21.37
N GLY A 135 12.94 9.38 21.86
CA GLY A 135 13.69 8.38 21.10
C GLY A 135 15.11 8.84 20.72
N LYS A 136 15.79 8.02 19.91
CA LYS A 136 17.13 8.32 19.38
C LYS A 136 17.27 7.84 17.94
N VAL A 137 17.91 8.63 17.09
CA VAL A 137 18.28 8.20 15.73
C VAL A 137 19.28 7.04 15.82
N ALA A 138 19.14 6.02 14.96
CA ALA A 138 20.10 4.93 14.89
C ALA A 138 21.47 5.43 14.41
N ASP A 139 22.50 5.27 15.24
CA ASP A 139 23.83 5.85 15.06
C ASP A 139 24.94 4.82 14.78
N TYR A 140 24.62 3.52 14.84
CA TYR A 140 25.58 2.41 14.64
C TYR A 140 26.22 2.36 13.24
N ILE A 141 25.61 3.01 12.23
CA ILE A 141 26.25 3.29 10.93
C ILE A 141 26.07 4.76 10.51
N PRO A 142 27.08 5.38 9.85
CA PRO A 142 27.04 6.80 9.46
C PRO A 142 25.91 7.19 8.50
N GLN A 143 25.26 6.25 7.84
CA GLN A 143 24.20 6.46 6.86
C GLN A 143 22.86 6.75 7.55
N LEU A 144 22.59 6.07 8.67
CA LEU A 144 21.40 6.32 9.48
C LEU A 144 21.59 7.55 10.38
N ALA A 145 22.79 7.72 10.94
CA ALA A 145 23.14 8.85 11.81
C ALA A 145 22.99 10.24 11.16
N LYS A 146 22.92 10.31 9.82
CA LYS A 146 22.75 11.56 9.04
C LYS A 146 21.31 12.08 9.00
N PHE A 147 20.31 11.26 9.33
CA PHE A 147 18.92 11.71 9.28
C PHE A 147 18.57 12.58 10.49
N SER A 148 17.99 13.76 10.23
CA SER A 148 17.54 14.67 11.30
C SER A 148 16.40 14.04 12.11
N PRO A 149 16.39 14.17 13.45
CA PRO A 149 15.30 13.68 14.29
C PRO A 149 13.96 14.37 14.00
N GLU A 150 13.96 15.55 13.37
CA GLU A 150 12.73 16.27 13.00
C GLU A 150 12.05 15.76 11.72
N LEU A 151 12.65 14.78 11.05
CA LEU A 151 12.04 14.14 9.89
C LEU A 151 10.87 13.26 10.37
N TRP A 152 9.67 13.64 9.97
CA TRP A 152 8.41 12.92 10.19
C TRP A 152 7.60 12.96 8.91
N GLY A 153 7.16 11.81 8.41
CA GLY A 153 6.31 11.69 7.22
C GLY A 153 5.36 10.50 7.33
N VAL A 154 4.15 10.67 6.81
CA VAL A 154 3.13 9.62 6.70
C VAL A 154 2.49 9.66 5.33
N SER A 155 2.44 8.51 4.66
CA SER A 155 1.70 8.31 3.42
C SER A 155 0.76 7.12 3.53
N LEU A 156 -0.40 7.22 2.88
CA LEU A 156 -1.38 6.14 2.79
C LEU A 156 -1.86 5.94 1.36
N CYS A 157 -2.24 4.70 1.05
CA CYS A 157 -2.83 4.29 -0.22
C CYS A 157 -3.94 3.26 0.07
N THR A 158 -5.18 3.52 -0.37
CA THR A 158 -6.29 2.56 -0.21
C THR A 158 -6.20 1.42 -1.23
N VAL A 159 -6.96 0.34 -1.01
CA VAL A 159 -7.04 -0.78 -1.98
C VAL A 159 -7.61 -0.36 -3.35
N ASP A 160 -8.35 0.77 -3.40
CA ASP A 160 -8.82 1.41 -4.63
C ASP A 160 -7.81 2.40 -5.25
N GLY A 161 -6.67 2.64 -4.61
CA GLY A 161 -5.62 3.57 -5.06
C GLY A 161 -5.83 5.03 -4.67
N GLN A 162 -6.71 5.32 -3.70
CA GLN A 162 -6.85 6.66 -3.13
C GLN A 162 -5.62 6.97 -2.27
N ARG A 163 -4.95 8.09 -2.49
CA ARG A 163 -3.65 8.44 -1.87
C ARG A 163 -3.70 9.74 -1.10
N HIS A 164 -3.07 9.75 0.07
CA HIS A 164 -2.76 10.97 0.83
C HIS A 164 -1.34 10.91 1.42
N SER A 165 -0.75 12.07 1.69
CA SER A 165 0.62 12.22 2.18
C SER A 165 0.78 13.53 2.95
N VAL A 166 1.45 13.45 4.11
CA VAL A 166 1.68 14.58 5.01
C VAL A 166 3.06 14.48 5.67
N GLY A 167 3.77 15.61 5.76
CA GLY A 167 5.15 15.67 6.23
C GLY A 167 6.20 15.32 5.16
N HIS A 168 7.31 14.74 5.59
CA HIS A 168 8.53 14.50 4.79
C HIS A 168 8.43 13.25 3.90
N THR A 169 7.31 13.08 3.19
CA THR A 169 6.93 11.81 2.55
C THR A 169 7.81 11.39 1.37
N LYS A 170 8.52 12.33 0.74
CA LYS A 170 9.31 12.12 -0.49
C LYS A 170 10.80 11.94 -0.27
N GLN A 171 11.27 12.02 0.98
CA GLN A 171 12.67 11.74 1.33
C GLN A 171 12.95 10.23 1.15
N PRO A 172 13.97 9.82 0.38
CA PRO A 172 14.40 8.43 0.35
C PRO A 172 15.01 7.97 1.67
N PHE A 173 14.70 6.73 2.07
CA PHE A 173 15.30 6.03 3.20
C PHE A 173 15.37 4.51 2.92
N CYS A 174 16.32 3.81 3.54
CA CYS A 174 16.42 2.34 3.42
C CYS A 174 15.26 1.63 4.13
N LEU A 175 14.68 0.60 3.51
CA LEU A 175 13.63 -0.24 4.12
C LEU A 175 14.12 -0.92 5.41
N GLN A 176 15.39 -1.30 5.47
CA GLN A 176 15.95 -2.07 6.59
C GLN A 176 15.07 -3.31 6.87
N SER A 177 14.70 -3.57 8.13
CA SER A 177 13.85 -4.73 8.46
C SER A 177 12.42 -4.68 7.90
N CYS A 178 11.97 -3.56 7.28
CA CYS A 178 10.71 -3.52 6.53
C CYS A 178 10.75 -4.31 5.22
N VAL A 179 11.93 -4.75 4.74
CA VAL A 179 12.02 -5.64 3.56
C VAL A 179 11.63 -7.09 3.88
N LYS A 180 11.80 -7.54 5.13
CA LYS A 180 11.64 -8.95 5.55
C LYS A 180 10.25 -9.55 5.19
N PRO A 181 9.11 -8.84 5.36
CA PRO A 181 7.81 -9.35 4.93
C PRO A 181 7.69 -9.47 3.41
N LEU A 182 8.25 -8.51 2.66
CA LEU A 182 8.22 -8.50 1.19
C LEU A 182 9.03 -9.67 0.64
N GLN A 183 10.24 -9.86 1.18
CA GLN A 183 11.15 -10.96 0.88
C GLN A 183 10.49 -12.33 1.14
N TYR A 184 9.85 -12.51 2.29
CA TYR A 184 9.10 -13.73 2.61
C TYR A 184 7.88 -13.95 1.68
N ALA A 185 7.13 -12.89 1.37
CA ALA A 185 6.01 -12.97 0.43
C ALA A 185 6.46 -13.43 -0.97
N ILE A 186 7.61 -12.95 -1.45
CA ILE A 186 8.22 -13.41 -2.71
C ILE A 186 8.59 -14.90 -2.62
N ALA A 187 9.27 -15.33 -1.55
CA ALA A 187 9.68 -16.73 -1.39
C ALA A 187 8.48 -17.71 -1.34
N VAL A 188 7.39 -17.36 -0.65
CA VAL A 188 6.15 -18.17 -0.63
C VAL A 188 5.43 -18.13 -1.98
N HIS A 189 5.47 -17.00 -2.69
CA HIS A 189 4.93 -16.88 -4.04
C HIS A 189 5.71 -17.73 -5.06
N GLU A 190 7.03 -17.87 -4.92
CA GLU A 190 7.85 -18.77 -5.75
C GLU A 190 7.66 -20.26 -5.40
N SER A 191 7.64 -20.60 -4.11
CA SER A 191 7.92 -21.96 -3.65
C SER A 191 6.77 -22.68 -2.93
N GLU A 192 5.62 -22.04 -2.70
CA GLU A 192 4.52 -22.50 -1.85
C GLU A 192 4.87 -22.51 -0.35
N THR A 193 3.86 -22.38 0.53
CA THR A 193 4.04 -22.27 1.99
C THR A 193 4.85 -23.44 2.56
N GLU A 194 4.54 -24.68 2.16
CA GLU A 194 5.17 -25.86 2.71
C GLU A 194 6.67 -25.94 2.46
N LYS A 195 7.16 -25.52 1.28
CA LYS A 195 8.58 -25.62 0.97
C LYS A 195 9.39 -24.58 1.74
N VAL A 196 8.82 -23.39 1.96
CA VAL A 196 9.43 -22.34 2.78
C VAL A 196 9.50 -22.77 4.25
N HIS A 197 8.39 -23.27 4.81
CA HIS A 197 8.32 -23.62 6.24
C HIS A 197 8.92 -24.98 6.62
N ARG A 198 9.49 -25.72 5.67
CA ARG A 198 10.47 -26.78 5.97
C ARG A 198 11.75 -26.23 6.59
N TYR A 199 12.09 -24.96 6.32
CA TYR A 199 13.32 -24.32 6.80
C TYR A 199 13.08 -23.29 7.91
N VAL A 200 11.96 -22.56 7.90
CA VAL A 200 11.65 -21.48 8.86
C VAL A 200 10.35 -21.74 9.62
N GLY A 201 10.30 -21.41 10.91
CA GLY A 201 9.09 -21.52 11.73
C GLY A 201 8.00 -20.49 11.38
N MET A 202 6.90 -20.53 12.13
CA MET A 202 5.74 -19.63 11.97
C MET A 202 5.44 -18.77 13.21
N GLU A 203 6.23 -18.88 14.29
CA GLU A 203 5.82 -18.44 15.62
C GLU A 203 6.71 -17.31 16.19
N PRO A 204 6.17 -16.47 17.10
CA PRO A 204 6.98 -15.51 17.83
C PRO A 204 7.90 -16.24 18.81
N SER A 205 9.19 -15.88 18.83
CA SER A 205 10.22 -16.57 19.63
C SER A 205 10.03 -16.51 21.15
N GLY A 206 9.16 -15.62 21.67
CA GLY A 206 9.04 -15.29 23.10
C GLY A 206 10.26 -14.59 23.72
N LEU A 207 11.45 -14.78 23.13
CA LEU A 207 12.73 -14.20 23.48
C LEU A 207 12.93 -12.82 22.86
N LYS A 208 13.79 -12.00 23.47
CA LYS A 208 14.24 -10.72 22.92
C LYS A 208 14.85 -10.91 21.54
N PHE A 209 14.57 -10.00 20.60
CA PHE A 209 15.07 -10.02 19.21
C PHE A 209 16.61 -10.02 19.09
N ASN A 210 17.32 -9.71 20.18
CA ASN A 210 18.78 -9.72 20.28
C ASN A 210 19.41 -11.07 20.65
N VAL A 211 18.63 -12.08 21.06
CA VAL A 211 19.14 -13.42 21.38
C VAL A 211 19.50 -14.19 20.10
N LEU A 212 20.56 -14.99 20.14
CA LEU A 212 20.84 -16.03 19.13
C LEU A 212 20.06 -17.28 19.52
N SER A 213 19.01 -17.61 18.77
CA SER A 213 18.17 -18.78 19.04
C SER A 213 17.55 -19.35 17.76
N LEU A 214 17.28 -20.64 17.81
CA LEU A 214 16.43 -21.40 16.90
C LEU A 214 15.27 -21.98 17.74
N ASP A 215 14.28 -22.56 17.08
CA ASP A 215 13.24 -23.36 17.73
C ASP A 215 13.72 -24.81 18.00
N ASP A 216 12.84 -25.62 18.59
CA ASP A 216 13.14 -27.01 18.97
C ASP A 216 13.36 -27.95 17.77
N GLU A 217 13.07 -27.50 16.53
CA GLU A 217 13.36 -28.22 15.28
C GLU A 217 14.64 -27.70 14.59
N ASP A 218 15.46 -26.90 15.29
CA ASP A 218 16.67 -26.25 14.78
C ASP A 218 16.42 -25.27 13.60
N LYS A 219 15.23 -24.66 13.54
CA LYS A 219 14.86 -23.64 12.54
C LYS A 219 14.81 -22.23 13.14
N PRO A 220 14.94 -21.17 12.34
CA PRO A 220 14.65 -19.82 12.82
C PRO A 220 13.13 -19.65 13.04
N HIS A 221 12.74 -19.22 14.24
CA HIS A 221 11.34 -19.12 14.71
C HIS A 221 10.32 -18.54 13.70
N ASN A 222 10.71 -17.51 12.94
CA ASN A 222 9.88 -16.85 11.92
C ASN A 222 10.74 -16.01 10.96
N PRO A 223 10.23 -15.63 9.76
CA PRO A 223 10.96 -14.79 8.81
C PRO A 223 11.11 -13.31 9.22
N MET A 224 10.48 -12.84 10.30
CA MET A 224 10.53 -11.42 10.71
C MET A 224 11.75 -11.09 11.58
N VAL A 225 12.41 -12.10 12.17
CA VAL A 225 13.74 -11.99 12.81
C VAL A 225 14.87 -12.15 11.79
N ASN A 226 16.08 -11.67 12.12
CA ASN A 226 17.21 -11.69 11.19
C ASN A 226 17.59 -13.09 10.72
N ALA A 227 17.60 -14.09 11.61
CA ALA A 227 17.92 -15.48 11.27
C ALA A 227 16.97 -16.04 10.19
N GLY A 228 15.66 -15.84 10.34
CA GLY A 228 14.67 -16.24 9.35
C GLY A 228 14.86 -15.49 8.03
N ALA A 229 15.08 -14.18 8.05
CA ALA A 229 15.28 -13.39 6.82
C ALA A 229 16.57 -13.78 6.06
N ILE A 230 17.68 -14.03 6.76
CA ILE A 230 18.93 -14.53 6.16
C ILE A 230 18.71 -15.90 5.54
N LEU A 231 17.94 -16.77 6.18
CA LEU A 231 17.56 -18.06 5.64
C LEU A 231 16.66 -17.92 4.40
N ILE A 232 15.64 -17.04 4.41
CA ILE A 232 14.81 -16.77 3.22
C ILE A 232 15.67 -16.27 2.04
N SER A 233 16.76 -15.52 2.27
CA SER A 233 17.69 -15.11 1.20
C SER A 233 18.30 -16.30 0.45
N SER A 234 18.42 -17.47 1.08
CA SER A 234 18.87 -18.70 0.42
C SER A 234 17.78 -19.42 -0.40
N LEU A 235 16.50 -19.12 -0.15
CA LEU A 235 15.35 -19.76 -0.80
C LEU A 235 14.92 -19.07 -2.10
N ILE A 236 15.16 -17.76 -2.24
CA ILE A 236 14.77 -16.98 -3.41
C ILE A 236 15.69 -17.30 -4.59
N LYS A 237 15.09 -17.67 -5.75
CA LYS A 237 15.80 -18.00 -7.01
C LYS A 237 17.12 -18.79 -6.78
N PRO A 238 17.10 -19.96 -6.11
CA PRO A 238 18.31 -20.55 -5.52
C PRO A 238 19.43 -20.84 -6.54
N HIS A 239 19.08 -21.18 -7.78
CA HIS A 239 20.00 -21.48 -8.88
C HIS A 239 20.51 -20.25 -9.66
N SER A 240 20.06 -19.04 -9.33
CA SER A 240 20.50 -17.80 -9.97
C SER A 240 21.71 -17.16 -9.28
N ASN A 241 22.44 -16.34 -10.02
CA ASN A 241 23.57 -15.57 -9.50
C ASN A 241 23.12 -14.35 -8.65
N LYS A 242 24.05 -13.70 -7.95
CA LYS A 242 23.76 -12.57 -7.04
C LYS A 242 23.04 -11.39 -7.70
N ALA A 243 23.39 -11.05 -8.94
CA ALA A 243 22.76 -9.94 -9.66
C ALA A 243 21.32 -10.32 -10.08
N GLU A 244 21.14 -11.49 -10.68
CA GLU A 244 19.82 -12.03 -11.05
C GLU A 244 18.86 -12.10 -9.85
N LYS A 245 19.34 -12.56 -8.69
CA LYS A 245 18.56 -12.58 -7.43
C LYS A 245 18.12 -11.18 -7.00
N PHE A 246 19.00 -10.20 -7.10
CA PHE A 246 18.70 -8.82 -6.73
C PHE A 246 17.75 -8.14 -7.71
N ASP A 247 17.98 -8.26 -9.03
CA ASP A 247 17.10 -7.71 -10.06
C ASP A 247 15.68 -8.31 -9.97
N TYR A 248 15.57 -9.62 -9.71
CA TYR A 248 14.28 -10.29 -9.52
C TYR A 248 13.48 -9.73 -8.33
N VAL A 249 14.12 -9.56 -7.16
CA VAL A 249 13.43 -8.96 -6.00
C VAL A 249 13.13 -7.47 -6.24
N MET A 250 14.02 -6.74 -6.90
CA MET A 250 13.78 -5.34 -7.27
C MET A 250 12.61 -5.19 -8.26
N GLU A 251 12.40 -6.14 -9.18
CA GLU A 251 11.21 -6.16 -10.05
C GLU A 251 9.92 -6.30 -9.21
N PHE A 252 9.88 -7.25 -8.27
CA PHE A 252 8.74 -7.45 -7.38
C PHE A 252 8.46 -6.22 -6.51
N VAL A 253 9.50 -5.63 -5.89
CA VAL A 253 9.35 -4.44 -5.06
C VAL A 253 8.86 -3.23 -5.87
N LYS A 254 9.33 -3.05 -7.11
CA LYS A 254 8.82 -2.01 -8.04
C LYS A 254 7.36 -2.24 -8.45
N LYS A 255 6.96 -3.49 -8.70
CA LYS A 255 5.55 -3.85 -8.98
C LYS A 255 4.65 -3.59 -7.78
N MET A 256 5.09 -3.97 -6.57
CA MET A 256 4.38 -3.65 -5.32
C MET A 256 4.29 -2.15 -5.05
N ALA A 257 5.24 -1.34 -5.52
CA ALA A 257 5.20 0.13 -5.47
C ALA A 257 4.36 0.76 -6.60
N GLY A 258 3.88 -0.01 -7.58
CA GLY A 258 3.20 0.52 -8.76
C GLY A 258 4.09 1.40 -9.65
N GLN A 259 5.39 1.08 -9.72
CA GLN A 259 6.45 1.83 -10.42
C GLN A 259 6.77 3.24 -9.85
N GLU A 260 6.32 3.54 -8.63
CA GLU A 260 6.87 4.66 -7.83
C GLU A 260 8.31 4.37 -7.37
N TYR A 261 8.98 5.37 -6.75
CA TYR A 261 10.40 5.29 -6.40
C TYR A 261 10.79 4.04 -5.57
N VAL A 262 11.71 3.25 -6.13
CA VAL A 262 12.46 2.18 -5.46
C VAL A 262 13.92 2.28 -5.87
N GLY A 263 14.80 2.60 -4.91
CA GLY A 263 16.24 2.80 -5.08
C GLY A 263 17.10 1.75 -4.37
N PHE A 264 18.40 1.98 -4.28
CA PHE A 264 19.35 1.10 -3.58
C PHE A 264 20.55 1.88 -3.05
N SER A 265 20.80 1.73 -1.75
CA SER A 265 21.83 2.45 -1.03
C SER A 265 23.11 1.62 -0.92
N ASN A 266 23.96 1.62 -1.96
CA ASN A 266 25.25 0.92 -1.89
C ASN A 266 26.09 1.38 -0.68
N ALA A 267 26.00 2.66 -0.31
CA ALA A 267 26.69 3.19 0.87
C ALA A 267 26.20 2.54 2.17
N THR A 268 24.89 2.28 2.31
CA THR A 268 24.33 1.58 3.49
C THR A 268 24.67 0.10 3.44
N PHE A 269 24.62 -0.54 2.27
CA PHE A 269 24.98 -1.94 2.07
C PHE A 269 26.41 -2.26 2.53
N GLN A 270 27.40 -1.44 2.16
CA GLN A 270 28.78 -1.67 2.62
C GLN A 270 28.88 -1.54 4.15
N SER A 271 28.34 -0.49 4.77
CA SER A 271 28.48 -0.30 6.22
C SER A 271 27.63 -1.28 7.07
N GLU A 272 26.47 -1.74 6.59
CA GLU A 272 25.72 -2.85 7.20
C GLU A 272 26.49 -4.17 7.13
N LYS A 273 27.23 -4.41 6.03
CA LYS A 273 28.10 -5.59 5.87
C LYS A 273 29.36 -5.48 6.74
N GLU A 274 30.00 -4.33 6.78
CA GLU A 274 31.21 -4.06 7.58
C GLU A 274 30.95 -4.12 9.10
N THR A 275 29.78 -3.66 9.55
CA THR A 275 29.35 -3.74 10.97
C THR A 275 28.50 -4.98 11.28
N GLY A 276 28.41 -5.91 10.32
CA GLY A 276 27.44 -7.00 10.30
C GLY A 276 27.73 -8.20 11.21
N ASP A 277 28.69 -8.11 12.13
CA ASP A 277 29.23 -9.22 12.94
C ASP A 277 28.16 -10.17 13.51
N ARG A 278 27.08 -9.62 14.08
CA ARG A 278 25.99 -10.42 14.65
C ARG A 278 25.24 -11.22 13.59
N ASN A 279 25.08 -10.70 12.38
CA ASN A 279 24.46 -11.44 11.28
C ASN A 279 25.41 -12.52 10.75
N PHE A 280 26.73 -12.30 10.74
CA PHE A 280 27.70 -13.36 10.48
C PHE A 280 27.64 -14.47 11.54
N ALA A 281 27.57 -14.12 12.84
CA ALA A 281 27.40 -15.11 13.91
C ALA A 281 26.11 -15.94 13.77
N ILE A 282 24.99 -15.30 13.41
CA ILE A 282 23.74 -15.97 13.03
C ILE A 282 23.96 -16.93 11.85
N GLY A 283 24.62 -16.48 10.79
CA GLY A 283 24.92 -17.28 9.60
C GLY A 283 25.76 -18.51 9.89
N TYR A 284 26.86 -18.36 10.65
CA TYR A 284 27.72 -19.49 11.04
C TYR A 284 26.98 -20.49 11.94
N TYR A 285 26.18 -20.03 12.91
CA TYR A 285 25.39 -20.92 13.77
C TYR A 285 24.34 -21.72 12.96
N MET A 286 23.62 -21.06 12.03
CA MET A 286 22.70 -21.75 11.13
C MET A 286 23.40 -22.69 10.13
N LYS A 287 24.67 -22.42 9.78
CA LYS A 287 25.49 -23.31 8.95
C LYS A 287 25.94 -24.57 9.72
N GLU A 288 26.29 -24.42 11.00
CA GLU A 288 26.59 -25.54 11.90
C GLU A 288 25.36 -26.44 12.11
N LYS A 289 24.20 -25.83 12.41
CA LYS A 289 22.92 -26.53 12.58
C LYS A 289 22.27 -27.00 11.26
N LYS A 290 22.88 -26.73 10.10
CA LYS A 290 22.42 -27.14 8.76
C LYS A 290 21.02 -26.62 8.39
N CYS A 291 20.63 -25.44 8.87
CA CYS A 291 19.33 -24.83 8.59
C CYS A 291 19.16 -24.45 7.10
N PHE A 292 20.25 -24.23 6.38
CA PHE A 292 20.25 -23.83 4.97
C PHE A 292 19.96 -25.01 4.01
N PRO A 293 19.34 -24.77 2.84
CA PRO A 293 19.18 -25.78 1.80
C PRO A 293 20.49 -26.43 1.35
N LEU A 294 20.41 -27.69 0.90
CA LEU A 294 21.56 -28.41 0.37
C LEU A 294 22.14 -27.67 -0.85
N GLY A 295 23.41 -27.25 -0.75
CA GLY A 295 24.12 -26.52 -1.81
C GLY A 295 23.96 -25.00 -1.76
N ALA A 296 23.20 -24.43 -0.83
CA ALA A 296 23.19 -22.99 -0.60
C ALA A 296 24.46 -22.54 0.14
N ASP A 297 25.11 -21.46 -0.31
CA ASP A 297 26.15 -20.81 0.48
C ASP A 297 25.61 -19.73 1.41
N MET A 298 26.19 -19.69 2.62
CA MET A 298 25.78 -18.83 3.73
C MET A 298 26.28 -17.39 3.59
N ILE A 299 27.48 -17.18 3.03
CA ILE A 299 28.03 -15.84 2.77
C ILE A 299 27.24 -15.18 1.64
N ASP A 300 26.86 -15.95 0.62
CA ASP A 300 25.98 -15.48 -0.45
C ASP A 300 24.59 -15.10 0.03
N ALA A 301 24.01 -15.87 0.97
CA ALA A 301 22.73 -15.54 1.60
C ALA A 301 22.82 -14.28 2.50
N LEU A 302 23.94 -14.10 3.20
CA LEU A 302 24.22 -12.88 3.99
C LEU A 302 24.41 -11.64 3.12
N ASP A 303 25.26 -11.71 2.09
CA ASP A 303 25.47 -10.64 1.11
C ASP A 303 24.12 -10.16 0.56
N PHE A 304 23.29 -11.11 0.12
CA PHE A 304 21.98 -10.79 -0.45
C PHE A 304 21.03 -10.21 0.60
N TYR A 305 21.02 -10.72 1.84
CA TYR A 305 20.28 -10.13 2.96
C TYR A 305 20.65 -8.66 3.22
N PHE A 306 21.94 -8.32 3.22
CA PHE A 306 22.41 -6.94 3.39
C PHE A 306 22.00 -6.04 2.20
N GLN A 307 22.04 -6.56 0.96
CA GLN A 307 21.55 -5.83 -0.20
C GLN A 307 20.05 -5.51 -0.08
N LEU A 308 19.23 -6.49 0.32
CA LEU A 308 17.78 -6.31 0.48
C LEU A 308 17.43 -5.30 1.58
N CYS A 309 18.14 -5.31 2.72
CA CYS A 309 17.94 -4.31 3.78
C CYS A 309 18.28 -2.88 3.32
N SER A 310 19.13 -2.74 2.30
CA SER A 310 19.61 -1.47 1.75
C SER A 310 18.82 -0.96 0.53
N ILE A 311 17.68 -1.58 0.20
CA ILE A 311 16.73 -1.06 -0.78
C ILE A 311 16.09 0.22 -0.25
N GLU A 312 16.05 1.28 -1.07
CA GLU A 312 15.52 2.59 -0.69
C GLU A 312 14.09 2.80 -1.19
N VAL A 313 13.25 3.43 -0.37
CA VAL A 313 11.86 3.80 -0.68
C VAL A 313 11.57 5.21 -0.19
N THR A 314 10.42 5.76 -0.59
CA THR A 314 9.82 6.92 0.07
C THR A 314 8.62 6.46 0.91
N CYS A 315 8.00 7.35 1.69
CA CYS A 315 6.72 7.02 2.32
C CYS A 315 5.67 6.72 1.25
N GLU A 316 5.68 7.45 0.14
CA GLU A 316 4.70 7.34 -0.94
C GLU A 316 4.75 5.96 -1.61
N SER A 317 5.94 5.49 -2.03
CA SER A 317 6.08 4.16 -2.61
C SER A 317 5.85 3.05 -1.58
N GLY A 318 6.37 3.21 -0.36
CA GLY A 318 6.15 2.25 0.74
C GLY A 318 4.67 2.06 1.11
N SER A 319 3.86 3.11 1.03
CA SER A 319 2.41 3.02 1.30
C SER A 319 1.67 2.17 0.25
N ILE A 320 2.14 2.17 -1.00
CA ILE A 320 1.57 1.37 -2.09
C ILE A 320 2.02 -0.10 -1.98
N MET A 321 3.24 -0.37 -1.49
CA MET A 321 3.67 -1.73 -1.14
C MET A 321 2.78 -2.33 -0.04
N ALA A 322 2.52 -1.56 1.03
CA ALA A 322 1.59 -1.95 2.09
C ALA A 322 0.15 -2.15 1.54
N ALA A 323 -0.28 -1.31 0.59
CA ALA A 323 -1.61 -1.40 0.02
C ALA A 323 -1.77 -2.60 -0.94
N THR A 324 -0.68 -3.01 -1.62
CA THR A 324 -0.62 -4.26 -2.38
C THR A 324 -0.82 -5.49 -1.48
N LEU A 325 -0.30 -5.45 -0.25
CA LEU A 325 -0.59 -6.46 0.78
C LEU A 325 -2.04 -6.33 1.30
N ALA A 326 -2.54 -5.11 1.53
CA ALA A 326 -3.94 -4.89 1.92
C ALA A 326 -4.94 -5.44 0.88
N ASN A 327 -4.58 -5.40 -0.40
CA ASN A 327 -5.39 -5.78 -1.56
C ASN A 327 -5.12 -7.21 -2.07
N GLY A 328 -4.75 -8.14 -1.18
CA GLY A 328 -4.61 -9.56 -1.54
C GLY A 328 -3.57 -9.86 -2.63
N GLY A 329 -2.53 -9.03 -2.75
CA GLY A 329 -1.43 -9.18 -3.71
C GLY A 329 -1.64 -8.45 -5.04
N ILE A 330 -2.67 -7.62 -5.17
CA ILE A 330 -2.93 -6.80 -6.37
C ILE A 330 -2.48 -5.36 -6.10
N CYS A 331 -1.61 -4.81 -6.94
CA CYS A 331 -1.16 -3.42 -6.77
C CYS A 331 -2.32 -2.45 -7.07
N PRO A 332 -2.74 -1.61 -6.10
CA PRO A 332 -4.01 -0.87 -6.21
C PRO A 332 -4.01 0.17 -7.34
N ILE A 333 -2.84 0.75 -7.65
CA ILE A 333 -2.69 1.78 -8.70
C ILE A 333 -2.33 1.23 -10.08
N THR A 334 -2.22 -0.10 -10.26
CA THR A 334 -1.98 -0.71 -11.59
C THR A 334 -3.00 -1.79 -11.94
N GLY A 335 -3.58 -2.47 -10.95
CA GLY A 335 -4.39 -3.68 -11.14
C GLY A 335 -3.56 -4.96 -11.39
N GLU A 336 -2.24 -4.88 -11.40
CA GLU A 336 -1.35 -6.03 -11.57
C GLU A 336 -1.40 -6.95 -10.34
N ARG A 337 -1.60 -8.26 -10.55
CA ARG A 337 -1.38 -9.26 -9.50
C ARG A 337 0.12 -9.49 -9.35
N VAL A 338 0.69 -8.96 -8.28
CA VAL A 338 2.13 -9.06 -7.95
C VAL A 338 2.41 -10.28 -7.06
N LEU A 339 1.47 -10.70 -6.22
CA LEU A 339 1.65 -11.81 -5.27
C LEU A 339 0.45 -12.77 -5.28
N SER A 340 0.68 -14.00 -4.80
CA SER A 340 -0.39 -14.95 -4.48
C SER A 340 -1.11 -14.55 -3.19
N THR A 341 -2.41 -14.81 -3.13
CA THR A 341 -3.25 -14.53 -1.95
C THR A 341 -2.79 -15.27 -0.70
N GLU A 342 -2.26 -16.49 -0.89
CA GLU A 342 -1.61 -17.30 0.16
C GLU A 342 -0.39 -16.60 0.76
N ALA A 343 0.57 -16.19 -0.07
CA ALA A 343 1.77 -15.50 0.39
C ALA A 343 1.43 -14.23 1.18
N VAL A 344 0.44 -13.46 0.71
CA VAL A 344 -0.03 -12.24 1.38
C VAL A 344 -0.69 -12.55 2.73
N ARG A 345 -1.60 -13.53 2.79
CA ARG A 345 -2.26 -13.96 4.05
C ARG A 345 -1.24 -14.35 5.10
N ASN A 346 -0.27 -15.19 4.73
CA ASN A 346 0.75 -15.68 5.66
C ASN A 346 1.67 -14.53 6.12
N THR A 347 2.08 -13.67 5.19
CA THR A 347 2.89 -12.47 5.48
C THR A 347 2.21 -11.56 6.49
N LEU A 348 0.92 -11.27 6.32
CA LEU A 348 0.13 -10.44 7.23
C LEU A 348 -0.03 -11.09 8.62
N SER A 349 -0.19 -12.41 8.66
CA SER A 349 -0.27 -13.17 9.93
C SER A 349 1.03 -13.04 10.73
N LEU A 350 2.18 -13.18 10.06
CA LEU A 350 3.51 -13.08 10.66
C LEU A 350 3.90 -11.62 10.99
N MET A 351 3.43 -10.64 10.23
CA MET A 351 3.55 -9.22 10.57
C MET A 351 2.74 -8.87 11.83
N HIS A 352 1.57 -9.46 12.03
CA HIS A 352 0.75 -9.26 13.23
C HIS A 352 1.44 -9.82 14.49
N SER A 353 1.97 -11.03 14.45
CA SER A 353 2.58 -11.69 15.63
C SER A 353 4.05 -11.35 15.89
N CYS A 354 4.84 -11.06 14.85
CA CYS A 354 6.32 -10.99 14.93
C CYS A 354 6.93 -9.69 14.37
N GLY A 355 6.12 -8.71 13.96
CA GLY A 355 6.58 -7.60 13.11
C GLY A 355 7.34 -6.45 13.77
N MET A 356 7.17 -6.22 15.08
CA MET A 356 7.59 -5.00 15.79
C MET A 356 8.66 -5.26 16.87
N TYR A 357 9.56 -6.23 16.62
CA TYR A 357 10.57 -6.68 17.58
C TYR A 357 9.90 -7.13 18.90
N ASP A 358 10.51 -6.84 20.05
CA ASP A 358 9.97 -7.18 21.38
C ASP A 358 8.60 -6.52 21.67
N PHE A 359 8.20 -5.50 20.90
CA PHE A 359 6.90 -4.84 21.03
C PHE A 359 5.77 -5.60 20.29
N SER A 360 6.05 -6.65 19.51
CA SER A 360 5.06 -7.30 18.62
C SER A 360 3.78 -7.72 19.34
N GLY A 361 3.87 -8.33 20.53
CA GLY A 361 2.70 -8.71 21.33
C GLY A 361 1.88 -7.51 21.82
N GLN A 362 2.54 -6.40 22.20
CA GLN A 362 1.87 -5.17 22.62
C GLN A 362 1.25 -4.43 21.43
N MET A 363 1.88 -4.45 20.26
CA MET A 363 1.30 -3.98 19.00
C MET A 363 0.05 -4.79 18.64
N ALA A 364 0.13 -6.12 18.67
CA ALA A 364 -0.99 -7.01 18.36
C ALA A 364 -2.18 -6.82 19.32
N PHE A 365 -1.92 -6.52 20.60
CA PHE A 365 -2.96 -6.30 21.61
C PHE A 365 -3.57 -4.89 21.55
N HIS A 366 -2.75 -3.83 21.50
CA HIS A 366 -3.23 -2.44 21.57
C HIS A 366 -3.59 -1.83 20.21
N VAL A 367 -2.89 -2.19 19.13
CA VAL A 367 -3.14 -1.69 17.77
C VAL A 367 -3.86 -2.74 16.92
N GLY A 368 -3.52 -4.01 17.06
CA GLY A 368 -4.21 -5.10 16.38
C GLY A 368 -4.12 -5.04 14.86
N LEU A 369 -3.05 -4.49 14.30
CA LEU A 369 -2.83 -4.38 12.85
C LEU A 369 -1.50 -5.05 12.45
N PRO A 370 -1.44 -5.77 11.31
CA PRO A 370 -0.19 -6.23 10.73
C PRO A 370 0.76 -5.06 10.44
N ALA A 371 1.96 -5.10 11.01
CA ALA A 371 2.98 -4.06 10.81
C ALA A 371 4.38 -4.67 10.71
N LYS A 372 5.34 -3.94 10.14
CA LYS A 372 6.77 -4.24 10.26
C LYS A 372 7.55 -2.96 10.50
N SER A 373 8.39 -2.99 11.53
CA SER A 373 9.35 -1.93 11.85
C SER A 373 10.72 -2.13 11.21
N GLY A 374 11.42 -1.03 10.95
CA GLY A 374 12.81 -0.99 10.49
C GLY A 374 13.61 0.11 11.18
N VAL A 375 14.87 -0.20 11.52
CA VAL A 375 15.81 0.68 12.25
C VAL A 375 16.19 1.99 11.53
N SER A 376 15.74 2.18 10.28
CA SER A 376 15.74 3.47 9.60
C SER A 376 14.66 4.44 10.11
N GLY A 377 13.81 4.02 11.06
CA GLY A 377 12.66 4.79 11.53
C GLY A 377 11.37 4.52 10.76
N ALA A 378 11.35 3.47 9.92
CA ALA A 378 10.21 3.12 9.08
C ALA A 378 9.24 2.15 9.78
N ILE A 379 7.94 2.35 9.57
CA ILE A 379 6.89 1.37 9.91
C ILE A 379 5.98 1.17 8.70
N LEU A 380 6.04 -0.03 8.13
CA LEU A 380 5.14 -0.53 7.10
C LEU A 380 3.90 -1.10 7.79
N LEU A 381 2.75 -0.44 7.68
CA LEU A 381 1.49 -0.80 8.36
C LEU A 381 0.41 -1.18 7.33
N VAL A 382 -0.33 -2.26 7.58
CA VAL A 382 -1.40 -2.74 6.69
C VAL A 382 -2.73 -2.80 7.45
N ILE A 383 -3.78 -2.23 6.87
CA ILE A 383 -5.18 -2.41 7.27
C ILE A 383 -5.83 -3.28 6.19
N PRO A 384 -5.96 -4.62 6.40
CA PRO A 384 -6.38 -5.54 5.36
C PRO A 384 -7.74 -5.18 4.74
N ASN A 385 -7.83 -5.26 3.41
CA ASN A 385 -8.98 -4.86 2.60
C ASN A 385 -9.36 -3.36 2.68
N VAL A 386 -8.52 -2.49 3.27
CA VAL A 386 -8.78 -1.03 3.36
C VAL A 386 -7.63 -0.21 2.78
N MET A 387 -6.44 -0.28 3.39
CA MET A 387 -5.30 0.56 2.98
C MET A 387 -3.95 0.05 3.48
N GLY A 388 -2.89 0.46 2.79
CA GLY A 388 -1.53 0.46 3.30
C GLY A 388 -1.12 1.84 3.78
N VAL A 389 -0.26 1.88 4.81
CA VAL A 389 0.33 3.09 5.37
C VAL A 389 1.84 2.88 5.54
N MET A 390 2.63 3.91 5.22
CA MET A 390 4.04 3.97 5.59
C MET A 390 4.25 5.21 6.47
N CYS A 391 4.73 4.99 7.68
CA CYS A 391 5.16 6.02 8.61
C CYS A 391 6.69 6.04 8.65
N TRP A 392 7.31 7.21 8.67
CA TRP A 392 8.77 7.33 8.79
C TRP A 392 9.18 8.47 9.73
N SER A 393 9.84 8.12 10.84
CA SER A 393 10.59 9.06 11.67
C SER A 393 11.84 8.38 12.25
N PRO A 394 13.06 8.89 11.97
CA PRO A 394 14.32 8.28 12.42
C PRO A 394 14.47 8.01 13.93
N PRO A 395 13.89 8.78 14.87
CA PRO A 395 13.97 8.47 16.30
C PRO A 395 13.28 7.16 16.70
N LEU A 396 14.08 6.22 17.19
CA LEU A 396 13.65 4.91 17.68
C LEU A 396 13.48 4.90 19.21
N ASP A 397 12.57 4.04 19.67
CA ASP A 397 12.43 3.66 21.07
C ASP A 397 13.52 2.66 21.51
N ARG A 398 13.48 2.27 22.79
CA ARG A 398 14.41 1.31 23.42
C ARG A 398 14.36 -0.12 22.87
N VAL A 399 13.44 -0.45 21.95
CA VAL A 399 13.33 -1.77 21.29
C VAL A 399 13.43 -1.67 19.76
N GLY A 400 13.79 -0.50 19.22
CA GLY A 400 14.08 -0.29 17.80
C GLY A 400 12.90 0.12 16.93
N ASN A 401 11.77 0.56 17.51
CA ASN A 401 10.59 1.03 16.77
C ASN A 401 10.53 2.56 16.70
N SER A 402 10.10 3.12 15.56
CA SER A 402 9.93 4.58 15.41
C SER A 402 8.90 5.12 16.41
N VAL A 403 9.30 6.08 17.25
CA VAL A 403 8.45 6.63 18.32
C VAL A 403 7.19 7.29 17.74
N ARG A 404 7.36 8.22 16.80
CA ARG A 404 6.23 8.87 16.10
C ARG A 404 5.39 7.84 15.32
N GLY A 405 6.03 6.85 14.70
CA GLY A 405 5.33 5.78 14.00
C GLY A 405 4.40 4.95 14.90
N ILE A 406 4.85 4.52 16.09
CA ILE A 406 4.03 3.77 17.05
C ILE A 406 2.87 4.63 17.56
N HIS A 407 3.12 5.89 17.93
CA HIS A 407 2.05 6.79 18.38
C HIS A 407 1.01 7.07 17.28
N PHE A 408 1.42 7.23 16.01
CA PHE A 408 0.48 7.32 14.90
C PHE A 408 -0.42 6.08 14.79
N CYS A 409 0.16 4.89 14.91
CA CYS A 409 -0.60 3.64 14.87
C CYS A 409 -1.63 3.53 16.01
N GLN A 410 -1.26 3.94 17.23
CA GLN A 410 -2.15 3.96 18.40
C GLN A 410 -3.31 4.95 18.24
N GLU A 411 -3.01 6.18 17.81
CA GLU A 411 -4.03 7.21 17.55
C GLU A 411 -4.97 6.81 16.43
N LEU A 412 -4.47 6.21 15.34
CA LEU A 412 -5.25 5.72 14.21
C LEU A 412 -6.35 4.74 14.65
N VAL A 413 -6.04 3.76 15.51
CA VAL A 413 -7.04 2.79 16.01
C VAL A 413 -7.86 3.28 17.20
N SER A 414 -7.45 4.40 17.82
CA SER A 414 -8.25 5.11 18.83
C SER A 414 -9.37 5.92 18.16
N VAL A 415 -9.10 6.50 16.98
CA VAL A 415 -10.08 7.23 16.17
C VAL A 415 -10.95 6.31 15.33
N PHE A 416 -10.38 5.30 14.66
CA PHE A 416 -11.07 4.45 13.68
C PHE A 416 -11.23 3.00 14.14
N ASN A 417 -12.32 2.34 13.73
CA ASN A 417 -12.58 0.91 13.99
C ASN A 417 -11.76 -0.04 13.08
N PHE A 418 -10.44 0.16 13.08
CA PHE A 418 -9.48 -0.58 12.26
C PHE A 418 -8.75 -1.71 13.00
N HIS A 419 -8.84 -1.82 14.33
CA HIS A 419 -8.23 -2.95 15.05
C HIS A 419 -8.81 -4.26 14.52
N ASN A 420 -7.99 -5.29 14.28
CA ASN A 420 -8.46 -6.53 13.62
C ASN A 420 -9.57 -7.27 14.40
N TYR A 421 -9.79 -6.92 15.68
CA TYR A 421 -10.86 -7.45 16.53
C TYR A 421 -11.90 -6.37 16.94
N ASP A 422 -11.89 -5.17 16.35
CA ASP A 422 -12.99 -4.20 16.48
C ASP A 422 -14.28 -4.74 15.82
N ASN A 423 -15.44 -4.44 16.41
CA ASN A 423 -16.72 -4.85 15.84
C ASN A 423 -17.19 -3.86 14.76
N LEU A 424 -17.41 -4.32 13.52
CA LEU A 424 -17.84 -3.49 12.38
C LEU A 424 -19.30 -2.98 12.46
N ARG A 425 -20.07 -3.37 13.48
CA ARG A 425 -21.49 -2.98 13.67
C ARG A 425 -21.75 -2.30 15.01
N HIS A 426 -20.99 -2.64 16.04
CA HIS A 426 -21.20 -2.24 17.44
C HIS A 426 -19.92 -1.63 18.03
N PHE A 427 -19.38 -0.62 17.37
CA PHE A 427 -18.28 0.21 17.88
C PHE A 427 -18.83 1.43 18.63
N VAL A 428 -18.12 1.86 19.68
CA VAL A 428 -18.53 2.99 20.55
C VAL A 428 -17.50 4.11 20.42
N LYS A 429 -17.94 5.32 20.07
CA LYS A 429 -17.15 6.56 19.86
C LYS A 429 -16.09 6.55 18.74
N LYS A 430 -15.61 5.38 18.27
CA LYS A 430 -14.79 5.26 17.06
C LYS A 430 -15.60 5.64 15.80
N GLN A 431 -14.90 5.97 14.72
CA GLN A 431 -15.46 6.23 13.39
C GLN A 431 -15.21 5.03 12.47
N ASP A 432 -16.07 4.82 11.47
CA ASP A 432 -15.85 3.84 10.39
C ASP A 432 -15.81 4.51 9.02
N PRO A 433 -14.62 4.80 8.47
CA PRO A 433 -14.48 5.56 7.22
C PRO A 433 -14.88 4.75 5.98
N ARG A 434 -15.33 3.49 6.14
CA ARG A 434 -15.94 2.67 5.06
C ARG A 434 -17.43 2.99 4.86
N ARG A 435 -18.05 3.76 5.76
CA ARG A 435 -19.46 4.16 5.73
C ARG A 435 -19.63 5.57 5.14
N GLN A 436 -20.87 5.92 4.79
CA GLN A 436 -21.24 7.30 4.43
C GLN A 436 -21.98 7.95 5.61
N ASP A 437 -21.89 9.29 5.71
CA ASP A 437 -22.49 10.09 6.79
C ASP A 437 -24.03 9.95 6.80
N GLY A 438 -24.53 8.97 7.57
CA GLY A 438 -25.96 8.65 7.65
C GLY A 438 -26.23 7.25 8.20
N ASP A 439 -25.48 6.23 7.77
CA ASP A 439 -25.73 4.81 8.11
C ASP A 439 -25.65 4.54 9.63
N ASP A 440 -24.78 5.25 10.35
CA ASP A 440 -24.60 5.09 11.80
C ASP A 440 -25.85 5.46 12.60
N ARG A 441 -26.74 6.31 12.06
CA ARG A 441 -28.02 6.66 12.70
C ARG A 441 -28.95 5.46 12.81
N VAL A 442 -28.89 4.52 11.85
CA VAL A 442 -29.68 3.28 11.86
C VAL A 442 -29.11 2.27 12.87
N SER A 443 -27.78 2.30 13.09
CA SER A 443 -27.10 1.39 14.02
C SER A 443 -27.37 1.76 15.49
N CYS A 444 -27.41 3.06 15.81
CA CYS A 444 -27.55 3.54 17.20
C CYS A 444 -29.02 3.61 17.68
N SER A 445 -29.96 3.94 16.81
CA SER A 445 -31.38 4.15 17.16
C SER A 445 -32.09 2.89 17.68
N TYR A 446 -31.62 1.69 17.31
CA TYR A 446 -32.18 0.41 17.81
C TYR A 446 -31.99 0.19 19.32
N PHE A 447 -31.06 0.88 19.98
CA PHE A 447 -30.79 0.72 21.43
C PHE A 447 -31.53 1.72 22.33
N GLN A 448 -32.25 2.70 21.77
CA GLN A 448 -33.01 3.69 22.57
C GLN A 448 -34.47 3.28 22.87
N ILE A 449 -34.89 2.07 22.47
CA ILE A 449 -36.28 1.61 22.61
C ILE A 449 -36.37 0.42 23.58
N LYS A 450 -37.15 0.61 24.66
CA LYS A 450 -37.52 -0.37 25.71
C LYS A 450 -36.42 -0.81 26.69
N THR A 451 -36.05 0.10 27.59
CA THR A 451 -35.69 -0.25 28.97
C THR A 451 -36.78 0.25 29.93
N THR A 452 -38.03 -0.20 29.71
CA THR A 452 -39.16 0.12 30.59
C THR A 452 -39.16 -0.86 31.77
N PHE A 453 -39.10 -0.34 32.99
CA PHE A 453 -39.07 -1.15 34.20
C PHE A 453 -40.32 -2.05 34.32
N ILE A 454 -40.12 -3.33 34.61
CA ILE A 454 -41.16 -4.23 35.12
C ILE A 454 -40.81 -4.55 36.58
N THR A 455 -41.28 -3.70 37.50
CA THR A 455 -41.22 -3.94 38.94
C THR A 455 -42.36 -4.86 39.35
N TYR A 456 -42.06 -6.15 39.53
CA TYR A 456 -43.00 -7.10 40.11
C TYR A 456 -43.20 -6.81 41.61
N PRO A 457 -44.45 -6.64 42.09
CA PRO A 457 -44.72 -6.55 43.52
C PRO A 457 -44.66 -7.95 44.16
N LEU A 458 -43.75 -8.14 45.11
CA LEU A 458 -43.75 -9.31 45.99
C LEU A 458 -44.95 -9.22 46.92
N SER A 459 -46.03 -9.91 46.56
CA SER A 459 -47.18 -10.12 47.44
C SER A 459 -46.93 -11.34 48.34
N SER A 460 -47.23 -11.16 49.63
CA SER A 460 -47.04 -12.16 50.67
C SER A 460 -47.97 -13.37 50.51
N LEU A 461 -47.44 -14.57 50.70
CA LEU A 461 -48.21 -15.72 51.17
C LEU A 461 -47.45 -16.37 52.35
N SER A 462 -48.23 -16.93 53.28
CA SER A 462 -47.82 -17.55 54.55
C SER A 462 -47.46 -19.02 54.39
#